data_AF-A0A068SQ50-F1
#
_entry.id   AF-A0A068SQ50-F1
#
_cell.length_a   1.000
_cell.length_b   1.000
_cell.length_c   1.000
_cell.angle_alpha   90.00
_cell.angle_beta   90.00
_cell.angle_gamma   90.00
#
_symmetry.space_group_name_H-M   'P 1'
#
loop_
_entity.id
_entity.type
_entity.pdbx_description
1 polymer ?
#
loop_
_entity_poly.entity_id
_entity_poly.type
_entity_poly.pdbx_seq_one_letter_code
_entity_poly.pdbx_strand_id
1 'polypeptide(L)'
;MIALAAKAPIPVYAIIRPRAGSFVYDADNEAAMMADIDAVRAAGLAGVVIGASRPDMTLDMALLKRLMTHAQGLGVTLHRAFDLVPDPFEALEQAIALGAERVLTSGLKVSGPDGIEMLKVLVERAGDRVSIMPGGGINLSTVERVVRETGVHEVHSSCRRQVGSKDERAIAFGFQAPVSHETSSEIVRQMRGLLDELEVARD
;
A
#
# COMPACT_ATOMS: atom_id res chain seq x y z
N MET A 1 -4.14 0.50 19.37
CA MET A 1 -4.65 0.30 17.99
C MET A 1 -4.21 -1.04 17.40
N ILE A 2 -2.90 -1.35 17.32
CA ILE A 2 -2.39 -2.62 16.75
C ILE A 2 -2.99 -3.86 17.45
N ALA A 3 -3.02 -3.90 18.79
CA ALA A 3 -3.61 -5.02 19.54
C ALA A 3 -5.12 -5.24 19.30
N LEU A 4 -5.86 -4.21 18.87
CA LEU A 4 -7.26 -4.38 18.46
C LEU A 4 -7.35 -4.90 17.03
N ALA A 5 -6.47 -4.44 16.14
CA ALA A 5 -6.41 -4.88 14.76
C ALA A 5 -6.10 -6.39 14.65
N ALA A 6 -5.27 -6.91 15.56
CA ALA A 6 -4.98 -8.35 15.67
C ALA A 6 -6.23 -9.23 15.94
N LYS A 7 -7.32 -8.65 16.45
CA LYS A 7 -8.57 -9.37 16.73
C LYS A 7 -9.53 -9.36 15.54
N ALA A 8 -9.19 -8.69 14.44
CA ALA A 8 -10.03 -8.67 13.26
C ALA A 8 -10.10 -10.07 12.62
N PRO A 9 -11.25 -10.48 12.07
CA PRO A 9 -11.42 -11.79 11.43
C PRO A 9 -10.78 -11.84 10.02
N ILE A 10 -9.99 -10.84 9.66
CA ILE A 10 -9.37 -10.68 8.34
C ILE A 10 -7.87 -10.36 8.53
N PRO A 11 -7.00 -10.70 7.57
CA PRO A 11 -5.60 -10.32 7.63
C PRO A 11 -5.44 -8.80 7.74
N VAL A 12 -4.62 -8.35 8.69
CA VAL A 12 -4.27 -6.93 8.83
C VAL A 12 -2.77 -6.76 8.66
N TYR A 13 -2.41 -5.83 7.78
CA TYR A 13 -1.04 -5.41 7.53
C TYR A 13 -0.83 -4.01 8.09
N ALA A 14 0.24 -3.81 8.87
CA ALA A 14 0.58 -2.51 9.43
C ALA A 14 1.58 -1.77 8.52
N ILE A 15 1.36 -0.48 8.30
CA ILE A 15 2.37 0.35 7.62
C ILE A 15 3.52 0.66 8.57
N ILE A 16 4.74 0.36 8.13
CA ILE A 16 5.99 0.65 8.83
C ILE A 16 6.61 1.86 8.14
N ARG A 17 6.23 3.05 8.63
CA ARG A 17 6.65 4.33 8.06
C ARG A 17 6.81 5.35 9.20
N PRO A 18 8.03 5.61 9.66
CA PRO A 18 8.26 6.33 10.92
C PRO A 18 7.90 7.83 10.83
N ARG A 19 7.78 8.37 9.62
CA ARG A 19 7.39 9.78 9.38
C ARG A 19 6.79 10.01 7.99
N ALA A 20 6.12 11.15 7.85
CA ALA A 20 5.70 11.67 6.55
C ALA A 20 6.90 12.18 5.73
N GLY A 21 6.65 12.52 4.45
CA GLY A 21 7.66 13.01 3.52
C GLY A 21 8.35 11.91 2.72
N SER A 22 9.64 12.11 2.42
CA SER A 22 10.45 11.20 1.61
C SER A 22 10.64 9.82 2.26
N PHE A 23 11.04 8.84 1.45
CA PHE A 23 11.34 7.46 1.87
C PHE A 23 12.85 7.20 2.08
N VAL A 24 13.64 8.28 2.15
CA VAL A 24 15.08 8.20 2.45
C VAL A 24 15.23 8.22 3.97
N TYR A 25 15.76 7.15 4.55
CA TYR A 25 15.79 6.96 6.00
C TYR A 25 17.22 6.92 6.54
N ASP A 26 17.41 7.50 7.72
CA ASP A 26 18.63 7.41 8.50
C ASP A 26 18.58 6.22 9.48
N ALA A 27 19.63 6.08 10.30
CA ALA A 27 19.74 5.00 11.28
C ALA A 27 18.65 5.05 12.36
N ASP A 28 18.22 6.24 12.79
CA ASP A 28 17.17 6.39 13.80
C ASP A 28 15.81 5.98 13.22
N ASN A 29 15.55 6.35 11.96
CA ASN A 29 14.37 5.91 11.22
C ASN A 29 14.37 4.39 11.04
N GLU A 30 15.50 3.79 10.68
CA GLU A 30 15.63 2.33 10.59
C GLU A 30 15.35 1.65 11.94
N ALA A 31 15.94 2.14 13.04
CA ALA A 31 15.73 1.58 14.37
C ALA A 31 14.24 1.62 14.79
N ALA A 32 13.55 2.73 14.50
CA ALA A 32 12.11 2.84 14.74
C ALA A 32 11.30 1.83 13.90
N MET A 33 11.64 1.67 12.62
CA MET A 33 10.99 0.70 11.74
C MET A 33 11.16 -0.74 12.23
N MET A 34 12.35 -1.12 12.71
CA MET A 34 12.60 -2.44 13.27
C MET A 34 11.76 -2.69 14.53
N ALA A 35 11.69 -1.71 15.43
CA ALA A 35 10.87 -1.80 16.64
C ALA A 35 9.36 -1.92 16.32
N ASP A 36 8.87 -1.19 15.31
CA ASP A 36 7.48 -1.29 14.87
C ASP A 36 7.18 -2.68 14.28
N ILE A 37 8.10 -3.26 13.51
CA ILE A 37 7.98 -4.63 13.00
C ILE A 37 7.86 -5.64 14.17
N ASP A 38 8.67 -5.48 15.21
CA ASP A 38 8.60 -6.34 16.40
C ASP A 38 7.26 -6.21 17.13
N ALA A 39 6.74 -4.99 17.27
CA ALA A 39 5.43 -4.75 17.86
C ALA A 39 4.30 -5.39 17.04
N VAL A 40 4.38 -5.31 15.70
CA VAL A 40 3.41 -5.94 14.77
C VAL A 40 3.43 -7.46 14.92
N ARG A 41 4.63 -8.06 14.96
CA ARG A 41 4.78 -9.51 15.18
C ARG A 41 4.24 -9.93 16.54
N ALA A 42 4.64 -9.24 17.61
CA ALA A 42 4.21 -9.56 18.96
C ALA A 42 2.69 -9.46 19.14
N ALA A 43 2.05 -8.56 18.39
CA ALA A 43 0.60 -8.44 18.39
C ALA A 43 -0.11 -9.51 17.54
N GLY A 44 0.60 -10.27 16.69
CA GLY A 44 0.04 -11.32 15.86
C GLY A 44 -0.65 -10.82 14.58
N LEU A 45 -0.21 -9.68 14.03
CA LEU A 45 -0.70 -9.21 12.73
C LEU A 45 -0.15 -10.08 11.60
N ALA A 46 -0.87 -10.11 10.46
CA ALA A 46 -0.52 -10.96 9.33
C ALA A 46 0.70 -10.44 8.55
N GLY A 47 0.95 -9.13 8.56
CA GLY A 47 1.99 -8.57 7.73
C GLY A 47 2.36 -7.11 7.98
N VAL A 48 3.33 -6.65 7.19
CA VAL A 48 3.83 -5.28 7.19
C VAL A 48 3.84 -4.69 5.77
N VAL A 49 3.74 -3.38 5.72
CA VAL A 49 3.85 -2.58 4.49
C VAL A 49 5.07 -1.67 4.65
N ILE A 50 6.11 -1.89 3.85
CA ILE A 50 7.41 -1.20 3.95
C ILE A 50 7.78 -0.55 2.62
N GLY A 51 8.75 0.36 2.66
CA GLY A 51 9.50 0.76 1.47
C GLY A 51 10.51 1.84 1.81
N ALA A 52 11.65 1.83 1.14
CA ALA A 52 12.73 2.77 1.36
C ALA A 52 13.40 3.13 0.03
N SER A 53 13.85 4.37 -0.09
CA SER A 53 14.47 4.92 -1.29
C SER A 53 15.83 5.53 -0.93
N ARG A 54 16.74 5.54 -1.90
CA ARG A 54 17.96 6.35 -1.87
C ARG A 54 17.65 7.80 -2.31
N PRO A 55 18.57 8.77 -2.10
CA PRO A 55 18.38 10.15 -2.55
C PRO A 55 18.10 10.30 -4.06
N ASP A 56 18.54 9.35 -4.88
CA ASP A 56 18.28 9.27 -6.33
C ASP A 56 16.93 8.61 -6.68
N MET A 57 16.09 8.36 -5.68
CA MET A 57 14.76 7.72 -5.77
C MET A 57 14.74 6.24 -6.16
N THR A 58 15.88 5.62 -6.45
CA THR A 58 15.95 4.16 -6.56
C THR A 58 15.66 3.51 -5.20
N LEU A 59 15.30 2.23 -5.19
CA LEU A 59 15.05 1.52 -3.94
C LEU A 59 16.34 1.38 -3.11
N ASP A 60 16.24 1.60 -1.80
CA ASP A 60 17.34 1.29 -0.88
C ASP A 60 17.37 -0.21 -0.58
N MET A 61 18.01 -0.96 -1.47
CA MET A 61 18.10 -2.41 -1.37
C MET A 61 18.85 -2.89 -0.13
N ALA A 62 19.76 -2.08 0.43
CA ALA A 62 20.49 -2.48 1.63
C ALA A 62 19.55 -2.44 2.85
N LEU A 63 18.82 -1.33 3.02
CA LEU A 63 17.83 -1.20 4.10
C LEU A 63 16.66 -2.17 3.91
N LEU A 64 16.11 -2.29 2.70
CA LEU A 64 15.00 -3.20 2.41
C LEU A 64 15.36 -4.65 2.75
N LYS A 65 16.57 -5.13 2.41
CA LYS A 65 17.00 -6.51 2.78
C LYS A 65 17.02 -6.72 4.30
N ARG A 66 17.50 -5.73 5.06
CA ARG A 66 17.49 -5.81 6.54
C ARG A 66 16.07 -5.84 7.09
N LEU A 67 15.19 -4.97 6.58
CA LEU A 67 13.77 -4.95 6.96
C LEU A 67 13.04 -6.25 6.59
N MET A 68 13.28 -6.80 5.40
CA MET A 68 12.71 -8.08 4.96
C MET A 68 13.17 -9.23 5.86
N THR A 69 14.47 -9.28 6.18
CA THR A 69 15.02 -10.26 7.11
C THR A 69 14.37 -10.13 8.49
N HIS A 70 14.27 -8.89 8.99
CA HIS A 70 13.66 -8.63 10.28
C HIS A 70 12.17 -8.98 10.26
N ALA A 71 11.46 -8.80 9.15
CA ALA A 71 10.04 -9.12 8.99
C ALA A 71 9.76 -10.60 8.69
N GLN A 72 10.75 -11.51 8.75
CA GLN A 72 10.55 -12.93 8.47
C GLN A 72 9.38 -13.52 9.29
N GLY A 73 8.52 -14.29 8.61
CA GLY A 73 7.30 -14.87 9.17
C GLY A 73 6.07 -13.97 9.10
N LEU A 74 6.23 -12.72 8.65
CA LEU A 74 5.14 -11.81 8.31
C LEU A 74 5.03 -11.69 6.79
N GLY A 75 3.83 -11.49 6.28
CA GLY A 75 3.66 -11.09 4.88
C GLY A 75 4.19 -9.67 4.64
N VAL A 76 4.78 -9.41 3.48
CA VAL A 76 5.35 -8.09 3.18
C VAL A 76 4.84 -7.50 1.88
N THR A 77 4.38 -6.26 1.95
CA THR A 77 4.01 -5.43 0.80
C THR A 77 5.02 -4.30 0.61
N LEU A 78 5.58 -4.16 -0.60
CA LEU A 78 6.34 -2.97 -0.98
C LEU A 78 5.37 -1.84 -1.33
N HIS A 79 5.47 -0.72 -0.63
CA HIS A 79 4.53 0.40 -0.76
C HIS A 79 4.90 1.38 -1.89
N ARG A 80 4.13 2.47 -1.98
CA ARG A 80 4.21 3.51 -3.03
C ARG A 80 5.52 4.28 -3.15
N ALA A 81 6.57 3.99 -2.37
CA ALA A 81 7.93 4.37 -2.75
C ALA A 81 8.30 3.84 -4.15
N PHE A 82 7.70 2.71 -4.55
CA PHE A 82 7.79 2.19 -5.91
C PHE A 82 7.35 3.21 -6.98
N ASP A 83 6.35 4.05 -6.72
CA ASP A 83 5.86 5.02 -7.71
C ASP A 83 6.84 6.16 -8.02
N LEU A 84 7.92 6.30 -7.23
CA LEU A 84 8.93 7.35 -7.40
C LEU A 84 10.22 6.85 -8.08
N VAL A 85 10.33 5.55 -8.35
CA VAL A 85 11.55 4.98 -8.90
C VAL A 85 11.79 5.46 -10.34
N PRO A 86 13.05 5.68 -10.74
CA PRO A 86 13.37 6.08 -12.10
C PRO A 86 13.17 4.93 -13.12
N ASP A 87 13.43 3.69 -12.71
CA ASP A 87 13.22 2.49 -13.52
C ASP A 87 12.26 1.51 -12.80
N PRO A 88 10.99 1.41 -13.23
CA PRO A 88 10.02 0.52 -12.59
C PRO A 88 10.31 -0.97 -12.85
N PHE A 89 11.05 -1.30 -13.90
CA PHE A 89 11.35 -2.70 -14.23
C PHE A 89 12.50 -3.23 -13.38
N GLU A 90 13.53 -2.41 -13.16
CA GLU A 90 14.56 -2.74 -12.17
C GLU A 90 13.95 -2.89 -10.77
N ALA A 91 13.10 -1.94 -10.37
CA ALA A 91 12.43 -1.97 -9.08
C ALA A 91 11.51 -3.21 -8.91
N LEU A 92 10.86 -3.66 -9.98
CA LEU A 92 10.04 -4.87 -9.98
C LEU A 92 10.89 -6.12 -9.72
N GLU A 93 12.00 -6.30 -10.44
CA GLU A 93 12.90 -7.44 -10.22
C GLU A 93 13.54 -7.40 -8.83
N GLN A 94 13.81 -6.20 -8.30
CA GLN A 94 14.25 -6.00 -6.93
C GLN A 94 13.19 -6.44 -5.91
N ALA A 95 11.92 -6.10 -6.12
CA ALA A 95 10.82 -6.53 -5.25
C ALA A 95 10.67 -8.07 -5.25
N ILE A 96 10.81 -8.70 -6.42
CA ILE A 96 10.80 -10.16 -6.57
C ILE A 96 11.99 -10.79 -5.83
N ALA A 97 13.20 -10.25 -6.01
CA ALA A 97 14.41 -10.74 -5.36
C ALA A 97 14.37 -10.60 -3.83
N LEU A 98 13.64 -9.61 -3.31
CA LEU A 98 13.39 -9.44 -1.88
C LEU A 98 12.38 -10.47 -1.34
N GLY A 99 11.58 -11.10 -2.20
CA GLY A 99 10.49 -11.98 -1.81
C GLY A 99 9.27 -11.23 -1.27
N ALA A 100 9.00 -10.02 -1.78
CA ALA A 100 7.76 -9.31 -1.44
C ALA A 100 6.54 -10.08 -1.97
N GLU A 101 5.45 -10.15 -1.20
CA GLU A 101 4.20 -10.78 -1.66
C GLU A 101 3.53 -9.94 -2.74
N ARG A 102 3.58 -8.62 -2.57
CA ARG A 102 2.89 -7.67 -3.43
C ARG A 102 3.56 -6.31 -3.50
N VAL A 103 3.38 -5.61 -4.61
CA VAL A 103 3.78 -4.22 -4.84
C VAL A 103 2.54 -3.34 -4.93
N LEU A 104 2.42 -2.35 -4.03
CA LEU A 104 1.40 -1.31 -4.07
C LEU A 104 1.89 -0.12 -4.91
N THR A 105 1.26 0.09 -6.05
CA THR A 105 1.67 1.11 -7.03
C THR A 105 0.45 1.74 -7.73
N SER A 106 0.59 2.97 -8.18
CA SER A 106 -0.34 3.65 -9.08
C SER A 106 0.13 3.63 -10.54
N GLY A 107 1.06 2.74 -10.89
CA GLY A 107 1.68 2.71 -12.22
C GLY A 107 2.55 3.94 -12.49
N LEU A 108 3.21 4.48 -11.45
CA LEU A 108 4.06 5.68 -11.51
C LEU A 108 3.29 6.95 -11.95
N LYS A 109 1.97 6.97 -11.74
CA LYS A 109 1.11 8.15 -11.96
C LYS A 109 0.53 8.68 -10.66
N VAL A 110 -0.09 9.86 -10.70
CA VAL A 110 -0.75 10.44 -9.52
C VAL A 110 -1.83 9.50 -8.97
N SER A 111 -2.60 8.87 -9.87
CA SER A 111 -3.64 7.91 -9.53
C SER A 111 -3.48 6.60 -10.34
N GLY A 112 -3.91 5.49 -9.77
CA GLY A 112 -3.92 4.17 -10.42
C GLY A 112 -4.71 4.13 -11.74
N PRO A 113 -5.90 4.76 -11.84
CA PRO A 113 -6.62 4.87 -13.12
C PRO A 113 -5.85 5.60 -14.22
N ASP A 114 -4.97 6.54 -13.88
CA ASP A 114 -4.11 7.22 -14.86
C ASP A 114 -2.91 6.35 -15.27
N GLY A 115 -2.55 5.36 -14.45
CA GLY A 115 -1.40 4.48 -14.62
C GLY A 115 -1.69 3.14 -15.27
N ILE A 116 -2.89 2.92 -15.83
CA ILE A 116 -3.34 1.62 -16.35
C ILE A 116 -2.35 0.99 -17.32
N GLU A 117 -1.80 1.74 -18.27
CA GLU A 117 -0.85 1.16 -19.25
C GLU A 117 0.42 0.64 -18.58
N MET A 118 0.96 1.35 -17.58
CA MET A 118 2.12 0.86 -16.83
C MET A 118 1.73 -0.33 -15.94
N LEU A 119 0.56 -0.29 -15.30
CA LEU A 119 0.05 -1.39 -14.48
C LEU A 119 -0.07 -2.68 -15.29
N LYS A 120 -0.58 -2.63 -16.52
CA LYS A 120 -0.64 -3.79 -17.44
C LYS A 120 0.73 -4.41 -17.68
N VAL A 121 1.72 -3.58 -18.00
CA VAL A 121 3.10 -4.05 -18.24
C VAL A 121 3.70 -4.64 -16.96
N LEU A 122 3.45 -4.04 -15.80
CA LEU A 122 3.93 -4.56 -14.52
C LEU A 122 3.29 -5.90 -14.16
N VAL A 123 1.98 -6.06 -14.38
CA VAL A 123 1.26 -7.33 -14.16
C VAL A 123 1.83 -8.43 -15.06
N GLU A 124 1.96 -8.15 -16.36
CA GLU A 124 2.51 -9.11 -17.33
C GLU A 124 3.94 -9.53 -16.96
N ARG A 125 4.79 -8.56 -16.63
CA ARG A 125 6.18 -8.85 -16.25
C ARG A 125 6.27 -9.56 -14.91
N ALA A 126 5.46 -9.19 -13.93
CA ALA A 126 5.47 -9.84 -12.63
C ALA A 126 5.10 -11.33 -12.76
N GLY A 127 4.08 -11.64 -13.56
CA GLY A 127 3.51 -12.98 -13.63
C GLY A 127 3.13 -13.47 -12.22
N ASP A 128 3.41 -14.72 -11.91
CA ASP A 128 3.12 -15.31 -10.60
C ASP A 128 4.20 -15.03 -9.53
N ARG A 129 5.22 -14.22 -9.86
CA ARG A 129 6.40 -14.01 -9.00
C ARG A 129 6.16 -12.99 -7.88
N VAL A 130 5.26 -12.03 -8.10
CA VAL A 130 4.83 -11.02 -7.13
C VAL A 130 3.49 -10.45 -7.57
N SER A 131 2.58 -10.19 -6.62
CA SER A 131 1.29 -9.56 -6.95
C SER A 131 1.42 -8.06 -7.18
N ILE A 132 0.75 -7.53 -8.20
CA ILE A 132 0.65 -6.08 -8.42
C ILE A 132 -0.70 -5.61 -7.90
N MET A 133 -0.68 -4.71 -6.92
CA MET A 133 -1.87 -4.16 -6.27
C MET A 133 -2.02 -2.68 -6.62
N PRO A 134 -2.90 -2.31 -7.57
CA PRO A 134 -3.14 -0.90 -7.90
C PRO A 134 -3.67 -0.13 -6.70
N GLY A 135 -3.13 1.07 -6.48
CA GLY A 135 -3.56 1.98 -5.43
C GLY A 135 -3.60 3.44 -5.88
N GLY A 136 -4.18 4.28 -5.04
CA GLY A 136 -4.34 5.71 -5.31
C GLY A 136 -5.50 5.98 -6.26
N GLY A 137 -6.61 6.52 -5.75
CA GLY A 137 -7.77 6.86 -6.58
C GLY A 137 -8.66 5.69 -7.01
N ILE A 138 -8.35 4.45 -6.58
CA ILE A 138 -9.26 3.30 -6.75
C ILE A 138 -10.50 3.51 -5.88
N ASN A 139 -11.67 3.58 -6.51
CA ASN A 139 -12.97 3.80 -5.86
C ASN A 139 -14.08 3.15 -6.70
N LEU A 140 -15.34 3.27 -6.27
CA LEU A 140 -16.48 2.59 -6.89
C LEU A 140 -16.65 2.90 -8.39
N SER A 141 -16.27 4.11 -8.85
CA SER A 141 -16.39 4.47 -10.27
C SER A 141 -15.18 4.05 -11.11
N THR A 142 -14.07 3.65 -10.49
CA THR A 142 -12.81 3.38 -11.20
C THR A 142 -12.36 1.93 -11.11
N VAL A 143 -12.81 1.19 -10.10
CA VAL A 143 -12.34 -0.18 -9.83
C VAL A 143 -12.60 -1.13 -11.00
N GLU A 144 -13.79 -1.10 -11.59
CA GLU A 144 -14.14 -2.00 -12.69
C GLU A 144 -13.19 -1.83 -13.88
N ARG A 145 -12.99 -0.57 -14.30
CA ARG A 145 -12.10 -0.24 -15.40
C ARG A 145 -10.67 -0.74 -15.13
N VAL A 146 -10.14 -0.46 -13.93
CA VAL A 146 -8.78 -0.86 -13.55
C VAL A 146 -8.65 -2.39 -13.57
N VAL A 147 -9.58 -3.10 -12.94
CA VAL A 147 -9.55 -4.57 -12.86
C VAL A 147 -9.68 -5.22 -14.24
N ARG A 148 -10.57 -4.71 -15.11
CA ARG A 148 -10.75 -5.25 -16.46
C ARG A 148 -9.56 -4.97 -17.37
N GLU A 149 -9.03 -3.75 -17.35
CA GLU A 149 -7.96 -3.36 -18.28
C GLU A 149 -6.59 -3.89 -17.86
N THR A 150 -6.33 -4.07 -16.55
CA THR A 150 -5.02 -4.50 -16.04
C THR A 150 -4.93 -5.99 -15.72
N GLY A 151 -6.06 -6.67 -15.52
CA GLY A 151 -6.07 -8.09 -15.15
C GLY A 151 -5.69 -8.36 -13.68
N VAL A 152 -5.50 -7.34 -12.85
CA VAL A 152 -5.09 -7.53 -11.44
C VAL A 152 -6.10 -8.35 -10.62
N HIS A 153 -5.60 -8.98 -9.56
CA HIS A 153 -6.40 -9.75 -8.59
C HIS A 153 -6.49 -9.08 -7.21
N GLU A 154 -5.71 -8.04 -6.97
CA GLU A 154 -5.70 -7.27 -5.73
C GLU A 154 -5.84 -5.78 -6.05
N VAL A 155 -6.60 -5.04 -5.23
CA VAL A 155 -6.72 -3.57 -5.33
C VAL A 155 -6.64 -2.92 -3.95
N HIS A 156 -6.09 -1.73 -3.88
CA HIS A 156 -6.02 -0.94 -2.65
C HIS A 156 -6.91 0.32 -2.75
N SER A 157 -7.94 0.37 -1.91
CA SER A 157 -8.82 1.53 -1.78
C SER A 157 -8.97 1.97 -0.32
N SER A 158 -9.01 3.29 -0.11
CA SER A 158 -9.33 3.86 1.20
C SER A 158 -10.80 3.71 1.60
N CYS A 159 -11.69 3.46 0.62
CA CYS A 159 -13.15 3.39 0.79
C CYS A 159 -13.72 4.50 1.69
N ARG A 160 -13.17 5.71 1.55
CA ARG A 160 -13.40 6.80 2.47
C ARG A 160 -14.55 7.70 2.03
N ARG A 161 -15.29 8.24 2.99
CA ARG A 161 -16.22 9.34 2.81
C ARG A 161 -15.68 10.60 3.47
N GLN A 162 -16.04 11.77 2.96
CA GLN A 162 -15.70 13.04 3.58
C GLN A 162 -16.49 13.21 4.88
N VAL A 163 -15.81 13.71 5.91
CA VAL A 163 -16.43 14.12 7.17
C VAL A 163 -16.04 15.58 7.39
N GLY A 164 -17.06 16.45 7.46
CA GLY A 164 -16.85 17.86 7.71
C GLY A 164 -16.21 18.06 9.09
N SER A 165 -15.21 18.95 9.16
CA SER A 165 -14.73 19.44 10.45
C SER A 165 -15.85 20.26 11.10
N LYS A 166 -16.05 20.06 12.41
CA LYS A 166 -17.12 20.74 13.17
C LYS A 166 -16.61 21.91 14.00
N ASP A 167 -15.28 22.04 14.16
CA ASP A 167 -14.68 23.00 15.08
C ASP A 167 -13.60 23.84 14.39
N GLU A 168 -13.95 25.10 14.10
CA GLU A 168 -13.05 26.08 13.49
C GLU A 168 -11.83 26.38 14.36
N ARG A 169 -11.98 26.33 15.68
CA ARG A 169 -10.87 26.54 16.62
C ARG A 169 -9.91 25.36 16.54
N ALA A 170 -10.41 24.12 16.51
CA ALA A 170 -9.55 22.95 16.32
C ALA A 170 -8.78 22.99 14.99
N ILE A 171 -9.38 23.53 13.92
CA ILE A 171 -8.67 23.79 12.65
C ILE A 171 -7.59 24.85 12.82
N ALA A 172 -7.90 25.99 13.46
CA ALA A 172 -6.96 27.10 13.64
C ALA A 172 -5.71 26.69 14.44
N PHE A 173 -5.87 25.80 15.41
CA PHE A 173 -4.76 25.22 16.18
C PHE A 173 -4.04 24.06 15.47
N GLY A 174 -4.53 23.60 14.32
CA GLY A 174 -3.97 22.49 13.55
C GLY A 174 -4.27 21.10 14.13
N PHE A 175 -5.22 20.98 15.05
CA PHE A 175 -5.65 19.69 15.62
C PHE A 175 -6.58 18.91 14.68
N GLN A 176 -7.27 19.63 13.79
CA GLN A 176 -8.12 19.03 12.76
C GLN A 176 -7.78 19.62 11.39
N ALA A 177 -7.82 18.78 10.36
CA ALA A 177 -7.78 19.26 8.99
C ALA A 177 -9.12 19.94 8.64
N PRO A 178 -9.14 20.97 7.76
CA PRO A 178 -10.38 21.58 7.28
C PRO A 178 -11.36 20.58 6.68
N VAL A 179 -10.81 19.54 6.05
CA VAL A 179 -11.54 18.40 5.52
C VAL A 179 -10.91 17.12 6.07
N SER A 180 -11.73 16.29 6.71
CA SER A 180 -11.32 14.98 7.20
C SER A 180 -12.04 13.88 6.43
N HIS A 181 -11.56 12.64 6.56
CA HIS A 181 -12.16 11.49 5.93
C HIS A 181 -12.17 10.32 6.91
N GLU A 182 -13.16 9.45 6.76
CA GLU A 182 -13.22 8.18 7.47
C GLU A 182 -13.59 7.06 6.47
N THR A 183 -13.14 5.85 6.74
CA THR A 183 -13.57 4.67 5.97
C THR A 183 -15.07 4.43 6.20
N SER A 184 -15.81 4.25 5.11
CA SER A 184 -17.25 3.96 5.14
C SER A 184 -17.49 2.46 4.93
N SER A 185 -18.13 1.81 5.90
CA SER A 185 -18.51 0.39 5.77
C SER A 185 -19.48 0.14 4.61
N GLU A 186 -20.29 1.13 4.23
CA GLU A 186 -21.17 1.07 3.06
C GLU A 186 -20.37 1.02 1.76
N ILE A 187 -19.38 1.92 1.61
CA ILE A 187 -18.50 1.96 0.42
C ILE A 187 -17.68 0.67 0.34
N VAL A 188 -17.20 0.14 1.46
CA VAL A 188 -16.49 -1.16 1.49
C VAL A 188 -17.40 -2.29 0.99
N ARG A 189 -18.66 -2.35 1.45
CA ARG A 189 -19.62 -3.38 0.99
C ARG A 189 -19.92 -3.26 -0.51
N GLN A 190 -20.12 -2.04 -1.01
CA GLN A 190 -20.33 -1.80 -2.44
C GLN A 190 -19.09 -2.18 -3.27
N MET A 191 -17.89 -1.83 -2.80
CA MET A 191 -16.63 -2.20 -3.44
C MET A 191 -16.49 -3.72 -3.52
N ARG A 192 -16.79 -4.44 -2.44
CA ARG A 192 -16.72 -5.91 -2.43
C ARG A 192 -17.71 -6.52 -3.42
N GLY A 193 -18.96 -6.04 -3.46
CA GLY A 193 -19.95 -6.52 -4.42
C GLY A 193 -19.51 -6.36 -5.88
N LEU A 194 -18.97 -5.19 -6.24
CA LEU A 194 -18.42 -4.95 -7.58
C LEU A 194 -17.27 -5.91 -7.92
N LEU A 195 -16.37 -6.16 -6.97
CA LEU A 195 -15.25 -7.09 -7.18
C LEU A 195 -15.73 -8.54 -7.31
N ASP A 196 -16.74 -8.96 -6.55
CA ASP A 196 -17.34 -10.30 -6.66
C ASP A 196 -17.96 -10.52 -8.05
N GLU A 197 -18.68 -9.52 -8.57
CA GLU A 197 -19.25 -9.57 -9.93
C GLU A 197 -18.16 -9.68 -11.01
N LEU A 198 -17.02 -9.02 -10.81
CA LEU A 198 -15.89 -9.04 -11.74
C LEU A 198 -15.10 -10.36 -11.68
N GLU A 199 -15.01 -10.99 -10.52
CA GLU A 199 -14.43 -12.33 -10.36
C GLU A 199 -15.28 -13.37 -11.09
N VAL A 200 -16.60 -13.37 -10.88
CA VAL A 200 -17.52 -14.28 -11.59
C VAL A 200 -17.48 -14.11 -13.11
N ALA A 201 -17.28 -12.88 -13.61
CA ALA A 201 -17.23 -12.61 -15.04
C ALA A 201 -15.90 -13.02 -15.71
N ARG A 202 -14.90 -13.48 -14.95
CA ARG A 202 -13.60 -13.97 -15.46
C ARG A 202 -13.57 -15.49 -15.67
N ASP A 203 -14.48 -16.22 -15.02
CA ASP A 203 -14.67 -17.68 -15.16
C ASP A 203 -15.58 -18.02 -16.36
#